data_AF-A0A0E0D0P1-F1
#
_entry.id   AF-A0A0E0D0P1-F1
#
_cell.length_a   1.000
_cell.length_b   1.000
_cell.length_c   1.000
_cell.angle_alpha   90.00
_cell.angle_beta   90.00
_cell.angle_gamma   90.00
#
_symmetry.space_group_name_H-M   'P 1'
#
loop_
_entity.id
_entity.type
_entity.pdbx_description
1 polymer ?
#
loop_
_entity_poly.entity_id
_entity_poly.type
_entity_poly.pdbx_seq_one_letter_code
_entity_poly.pdbx_strand_id
1 'polypeptide(L)'
;MTEKAWKLCDPDAENVFKALRKAGVKTAVVSNFDTRLRPLLHVLKCDHWFDAVAVSAEVAAEKPNPTIFLKACESLGVKPEEAVHVGDDRRNDIWGARDAGCDAWLWGSDVHSFKEVAERIGVEVANLPGILSCDRGRHRERERAFHHHRRSQPASSPTVIEMAAAAAATLRSATAAAAAAARARKGGGLRWLGTAAEAEAEREGGAGARWELSAAREYYDYRKSVYGDVTHRALLVDAVGTLVVPAQPTAKVYKSIGEKYGVKYSEDEILARYRRAYEQPWGGSRLRYVDDGRPFWQHIVTSSTGCSDLQYFEELYQYYMTEKAWKLCDPDAENVFKALRKAGVKTAVVSNFDTRLRPLLHVLKCDHWFDAVAVSAEVAAEKPNPTIFLKACESLGVKPEEAVHVGDDRRNDIWGARDAGCDAWLWGSDVHSFKEVAERIGVEVAK
;
A
#
# COMPACT_ATOMS: atom_id res chain seq x y z
N MET A 1 30.60 -17.99 -12.57
CA MET A 1 29.97 -18.32 -11.28
C MET A 1 30.01 -19.83 -11.14
N THR A 2 30.51 -20.36 -10.03
CA THR A 2 30.59 -21.81 -9.80
C THR A 2 29.31 -22.29 -9.11
N GLU A 3 28.80 -23.48 -9.45
CA GLU A 3 27.63 -24.14 -8.82
C GLU A 3 27.72 -24.21 -7.28
N LYS A 4 28.89 -24.01 -6.68
CA LYS A 4 29.13 -24.17 -5.24
C LYS A 4 28.52 -23.08 -4.35
N ALA A 5 28.06 -21.94 -4.88
CA ALA A 5 27.58 -20.83 -4.06
C ALA A 5 26.04 -20.71 -3.95
N TRP A 6 25.29 -21.34 -4.86
CA TRP A 6 23.83 -21.19 -4.96
C TRP A 6 23.17 -22.56 -5.10
N LYS A 7 22.06 -22.75 -4.39
CA LYS A 7 21.22 -23.96 -4.48
C LYS A 7 19.76 -23.56 -4.56
N LEU A 8 18.96 -24.38 -5.23
CA LEU A 8 17.51 -24.27 -5.19
C LEU A 8 17.02 -24.54 -3.75
N CYS A 9 16.08 -23.74 -3.27
CA CYS A 9 15.52 -23.85 -1.93
C CYS A 9 14.48 -24.98 -1.80
N ASP A 10 13.86 -25.36 -2.91
CA ASP A 10 12.82 -26.39 -2.97
C ASP A 10 13.25 -27.48 -3.97
N PRO A 11 13.44 -28.73 -3.51
CA PRO A 11 13.87 -29.83 -4.37
C PRO A 11 12.79 -30.30 -5.36
N ASP A 12 11.52 -30.00 -5.10
CA ASP A 12 10.39 -30.40 -5.95
C ASP A 12 9.98 -29.32 -6.96
N ALA A 13 10.70 -28.18 -6.97
CA ALA A 13 10.39 -27.03 -7.81
C ALA A 13 10.18 -27.41 -9.28
N GLU A 14 11.02 -28.27 -9.86
CA GLU A 14 10.91 -28.66 -11.27
C GLU A 14 9.54 -29.30 -11.60
N ASN A 15 9.03 -30.17 -10.72
CA ASN A 15 7.74 -30.82 -10.94
C ASN A 15 6.59 -29.82 -10.80
N VAL A 16 6.71 -28.89 -9.86
CA VAL A 16 5.73 -27.83 -9.68
C VAL A 16 5.69 -26.92 -10.91
N PHE A 17 6.82 -26.39 -11.39
CA PHE A 17 6.85 -25.52 -12.56
C PHE A 17 6.40 -26.24 -13.85
N LYS A 18 6.62 -27.55 -13.97
CA LYS A 18 6.01 -28.38 -15.03
C LYS A 18 4.48 -28.43 -14.92
N ALA A 19 3.94 -28.62 -13.71
CA ALA A 19 2.50 -28.62 -13.47
C ALA A 19 1.87 -27.25 -13.77
N LEU A 20 2.50 -26.16 -13.31
CA LEU A 20 2.10 -24.78 -13.60
C LEU A 20 2.02 -24.53 -15.11
N ARG A 21 3.08 -24.90 -15.85
CA ARG A 21 3.10 -24.78 -17.30
C ARG A 21 2.00 -25.59 -17.97
N LYS A 22 1.75 -26.82 -17.52
CA LYS A 22 0.68 -27.69 -18.05
C LYS A 22 -0.71 -27.08 -17.79
N ALA A 23 -0.88 -26.40 -16.67
CA ALA A 23 -2.11 -25.67 -16.33
C ALA A 23 -2.24 -24.31 -17.05
N GLY A 24 -1.25 -23.90 -17.84
CA GLY A 24 -1.26 -22.63 -18.56
C GLY A 24 -0.89 -21.42 -17.70
N VAL A 25 -0.38 -21.64 -16.48
CA VAL A 25 0.11 -20.57 -15.61
C VAL A 25 1.47 -20.11 -16.13
N LYS A 26 1.56 -18.82 -16.48
CA LYS A 26 2.82 -18.18 -16.85
C LYS A 26 3.60 -17.80 -15.60
N THR A 27 4.92 -17.89 -15.65
CA THR A 27 5.76 -17.63 -14.48
C THR A 27 6.87 -16.64 -14.80
N ALA A 28 7.20 -15.78 -13.84
CA ALA A 28 8.30 -14.81 -13.97
C ALA A 28 9.18 -14.78 -12.72
N VAL A 29 10.43 -14.37 -12.89
CA VAL A 29 11.31 -13.97 -11.78
C VAL A 29 11.35 -12.46 -11.67
N VAL A 30 11.13 -11.93 -10.47
CA VAL A 30 11.27 -10.49 -10.16
C VAL A 30 12.32 -10.32 -9.06
N SER A 31 13.46 -9.71 -9.36
CA SER A 31 14.60 -9.70 -8.44
C SER A 31 15.40 -8.39 -8.42
N ASN A 32 15.78 -7.98 -7.20
CA ASN A 32 16.80 -6.95 -7.00
C ASN A 32 18.17 -7.61 -7.13
N PHE A 33 18.64 -7.71 -8.37
CA PHE A 33 19.88 -8.39 -8.71
C PHE A 33 20.59 -7.63 -9.82
N ASP A 34 21.86 -7.94 -10.04
CA ASP A 34 22.60 -7.42 -11.18
C ASP A 34 22.43 -8.28 -12.44
N THR A 35 23.17 -7.94 -13.49
CA THR A 35 23.13 -8.61 -14.81
C THR A 35 23.54 -10.10 -14.77
N ARG A 36 23.99 -10.62 -13.62
CA ARG A 36 24.37 -12.02 -13.45
C ARG A 36 23.20 -12.95 -13.19
N LEU A 37 21.97 -12.47 -12.97
CA LEU A 37 20.84 -13.35 -12.66
C LEU A 37 20.54 -14.37 -13.75
N ARG A 38 20.48 -13.95 -15.03
CA ARG A 38 20.19 -14.87 -16.15
C ARG A 38 21.25 -15.97 -16.29
N PRO A 39 22.57 -15.66 -16.29
CA PRO A 39 23.60 -16.69 -16.23
C PRO A 39 23.46 -17.62 -15.02
N LEU A 40 23.06 -17.11 -13.85
CA LEU A 40 22.85 -17.93 -12.66
C LEU A 40 21.70 -18.92 -12.84
N LEU A 41 20.55 -18.48 -13.34
CA LEU A 41 19.41 -19.36 -13.62
C LEU A 41 19.76 -20.48 -14.61
N HIS A 42 20.57 -20.15 -15.63
CA HIS A 42 21.05 -21.14 -16.61
C HIS A 42 22.00 -22.16 -15.99
N VAL A 43 22.94 -21.73 -15.14
CA VAL A 43 23.85 -22.64 -14.40
C VAL A 43 23.05 -23.56 -13.47
N LEU A 44 22.01 -23.03 -12.81
CA LEU A 44 21.10 -23.81 -11.97
C LEU A 44 20.08 -24.64 -12.78
N LYS A 45 20.11 -24.56 -14.12
CA LYS A 45 19.21 -25.27 -15.03
C LYS A 45 17.73 -25.03 -14.72
N CYS A 46 17.37 -23.80 -14.35
CA CYS A 46 16.00 -23.40 -14.01
C CYS A 46 15.51 -22.18 -14.81
N ASP A 47 16.34 -21.66 -15.72
CA ASP A 47 15.97 -20.61 -16.67
C ASP A 47 14.72 -20.95 -17.48
N HIS A 48 14.61 -22.21 -17.90
CA HIS A 48 13.49 -22.70 -18.68
C HIS A 48 12.17 -22.80 -17.90
N TRP A 49 12.15 -22.55 -16.58
CA TRP A 49 10.91 -22.53 -15.80
C TRP A 49 10.10 -21.27 -16.07
N PHE A 50 10.77 -20.15 -16.33
CA PHE A 50 10.18 -18.82 -16.37
C PHE A 50 9.96 -18.32 -17.80
N ASP A 51 8.79 -17.73 -18.04
CA ASP A 51 8.42 -17.10 -19.31
C ASP A 51 8.96 -15.66 -19.39
N ALA A 52 9.20 -15.02 -18.24
CA ALA A 52 9.81 -13.70 -18.16
C ALA A 52 10.78 -13.58 -16.97
N VAL A 53 11.71 -12.64 -17.07
CA VAL A 53 12.63 -12.28 -15.98
C VAL A 53 12.73 -10.76 -15.95
N ALA A 54 12.39 -10.16 -14.81
CA ALA A 54 12.51 -8.74 -14.51
C ALA A 54 13.58 -8.54 -13.43
N VAL A 55 14.70 -7.93 -13.82
CA VAL A 55 15.87 -7.71 -12.96
C VAL A 55 16.08 -6.22 -12.78
N SER A 56 16.37 -5.76 -11.56
CA SER A 56 16.50 -4.32 -11.28
C SER A 56 17.55 -3.63 -12.15
N ALA A 57 18.67 -4.30 -12.45
CA ALA A 57 19.70 -3.79 -13.37
C ALA A 57 19.24 -3.62 -14.83
N GLU A 58 18.18 -4.33 -15.26
CA GLU A 58 17.62 -4.25 -16.62
C GLU A 58 16.42 -3.28 -16.69
N VAL A 59 15.61 -3.22 -15.62
CA VAL A 59 14.37 -2.43 -15.57
C VAL A 59 14.61 -0.99 -15.08
N ALA A 60 15.80 -0.71 -14.51
CA ALA A 60 16.14 0.56 -13.86
C ALA A 60 15.17 0.94 -12.72
N ALA A 61 14.53 -0.06 -12.11
CA ALA A 61 13.69 0.04 -10.93
C ALA A 61 13.89 -1.23 -10.09
N GLU A 62 13.93 -1.10 -8.77
CA GLU A 62 14.10 -2.21 -7.83
C GLU A 62 12.89 -2.33 -6.92
N LYS A 63 12.55 -3.54 -6.50
CA LYS A 63 11.58 -3.80 -5.43
C LYS A 63 11.97 -2.96 -4.20
N PRO A 64 11.06 -2.22 -3.56
CA PRO A 64 9.60 -2.34 -3.64
C PRO A 64 8.93 -1.46 -4.72
N ASN A 65 9.67 -0.84 -5.63
CA ASN A 65 9.07 0.01 -6.66
C ASN A 65 8.11 -0.81 -7.54
N PRO A 66 6.82 -0.42 -7.68
CA PRO A 66 5.83 -1.20 -8.43
C PRO A 66 6.20 -1.40 -9.90
N THR A 67 7.02 -0.51 -10.49
CA THR A 67 7.45 -0.59 -11.90
C THR A 67 8.10 -1.93 -12.26
N ILE A 68 8.87 -2.55 -11.35
CA ILE A 68 9.53 -3.83 -11.66
C ILE A 68 8.52 -4.99 -11.76
N PHE A 69 7.47 -4.96 -10.95
CA PHE A 69 6.37 -5.94 -10.98
C PHE A 69 5.48 -5.71 -12.19
N LEU A 70 5.09 -4.46 -12.46
CA LEU A 70 4.34 -4.08 -13.65
C LEU A 70 5.06 -4.51 -14.93
N LYS A 71 6.40 -4.37 -14.96
CA LYS A 71 7.21 -4.83 -16.10
C LYS A 71 7.19 -6.35 -16.27
N ALA A 72 7.18 -7.09 -15.17
CA ALA A 72 7.04 -8.54 -15.20
C ALA A 72 5.66 -8.94 -15.73
N CYS A 73 4.58 -8.34 -15.22
CA CYS A 73 3.21 -8.56 -15.71
C CYS A 73 3.07 -8.23 -17.20
N GLU A 74 3.62 -7.10 -17.66
CA GLU A 74 3.65 -6.71 -19.07
C GLU A 74 4.36 -7.77 -19.93
N SER A 75 5.52 -8.25 -19.47
CA SER A 75 6.30 -9.28 -20.18
C SER A 75 5.58 -10.63 -20.25
N LEU A 76 4.79 -10.94 -19.22
CA LEU A 76 3.91 -12.11 -19.21
C LEU A 76 2.62 -11.90 -20.02
N GLY A 77 2.24 -10.65 -20.34
CA GLY A 77 0.97 -10.31 -20.95
C GLY A 77 -0.22 -10.68 -20.06
N VAL A 78 -0.10 -10.46 -18.75
CA VAL A 78 -1.15 -10.66 -17.73
C VAL A 78 -1.40 -9.34 -17.00
N LYS A 79 -2.58 -9.18 -16.40
CA LYS A 79 -2.83 -8.01 -15.55
C LYS A 79 -2.21 -8.22 -14.16
N PRO A 80 -1.81 -7.15 -13.45
CA PRO A 80 -1.32 -7.27 -12.08
C PRO A 80 -2.29 -8.04 -11.17
N GLU A 81 -3.59 -7.75 -11.25
CA GLU A 81 -4.63 -8.41 -10.43
C GLU A 81 -4.76 -9.92 -10.66
N GLU A 82 -4.24 -10.43 -11.79
CA GLU A 82 -4.23 -11.86 -12.14
C GLU A 82 -2.93 -12.56 -11.68
N ALA A 83 -1.97 -11.82 -11.13
CA ALA A 83 -0.67 -12.31 -10.73
C ALA A 83 -0.56 -12.41 -9.20
N VAL A 84 0.09 -13.49 -8.74
CA VAL A 84 0.57 -13.62 -7.36
C VAL A 84 2.09 -13.56 -7.35
N HIS A 85 2.66 -12.64 -6.57
CA HIS A 85 4.09 -12.60 -6.29
C HIS A 85 4.42 -13.40 -5.03
N VAL A 86 5.47 -14.21 -5.09
CA VAL A 86 5.96 -14.97 -3.94
C VAL A 86 7.40 -14.58 -3.69
N GLY A 87 7.70 -14.12 -2.47
CA GLY A 87 9.05 -13.70 -2.08
C GLY A 87 9.25 -13.68 -0.57
N ASP A 88 10.48 -13.47 -0.14
CA ASP A 88 10.93 -13.65 1.24
C ASP A 88 11.02 -12.35 2.05
N ASP A 89 10.97 -11.19 1.41
CA ASP A 89 11.01 -9.89 2.09
C ASP A 89 9.64 -9.19 2.06
N ARG A 90 9.08 -8.92 3.25
CA ARG A 90 7.78 -8.23 3.39
C ARG A 90 7.72 -6.91 2.62
N ARG A 91 8.79 -6.12 2.68
CA ARG A 91 8.80 -4.80 2.07
C ARG A 91 8.95 -4.89 0.56
N ASN A 92 10.00 -5.57 0.11
CA ASN A 92 10.36 -5.62 -1.28
C ASN A 92 9.37 -6.46 -2.07
N ASP A 93 9.04 -7.66 -1.59
CA ASP A 93 8.22 -8.63 -2.32
C ASP A 93 6.73 -8.43 -2.10
N ILE A 94 6.29 -8.27 -0.85
CA ILE A 94 4.86 -8.29 -0.56
C ILE A 94 4.25 -6.92 -0.80
N TRP A 95 4.80 -5.88 -0.18
CA TRP A 95 4.27 -4.54 -0.35
C TRP A 95 4.50 -4.02 -1.77
N GLY A 96 5.69 -4.25 -2.35
CA GLY A 96 5.98 -3.84 -3.72
C GLY A 96 5.05 -4.46 -4.76
N ALA A 97 4.73 -5.76 -4.61
CA ALA A 97 3.79 -6.45 -5.50
C ALA A 97 2.36 -5.96 -5.30
N ARG A 98 1.90 -5.78 -4.05
CA ARG A 98 0.55 -5.25 -3.76
C ARG A 98 0.36 -3.83 -4.27
N ASP A 99 1.38 -2.98 -4.17
CA ASP A 99 1.37 -1.63 -4.71
C ASP A 99 1.32 -1.62 -6.25
N ALA A 100 1.79 -2.68 -6.90
CA ALA A 100 1.64 -2.88 -8.34
C ALA A 100 0.28 -3.47 -8.74
N GLY A 101 -0.55 -3.88 -7.78
CA GLY A 101 -1.86 -4.50 -8.00
C GLY A 101 -1.86 -6.04 -7.97
N CYS A 102 -0.73 -6.68 -7.67
CA CYS A 102 -0.64 -8.14 -7.57
C CYS A 102 -1.12 -8.65 -6.21
N ASP A 103 -1.62 -9.89 -6.15
CA ASP A 103 -1.64 -10.63 -4.89
C ASP A 103 -0.19 -10.96 -4.48
N ALA A 104 0.05 -11.18 -3.18
CA ALA A 104 1.39 -11.46 -2.70
C ALA A 104 1.41 -12.31 -1.43
N TRP A 105 2.25 -13.36 -1.44
CA TRP A 105 2.44 -14.31 -0.34
C TRP A 105 3.89 -14.35 0.13
N LEU A 106 4.09 -14.22 1.44
CA LEU A 106 5.39 -14.23 2.08
C LEU A 106 5.91 -15.67 2.26
N TRP A 107 7.08 -15.95 1.68
CA TRP A 107 7.76 -17.22 1.84
C TRP A 107 8.20 -17.43 3.30
N GLY A 108 7.93 -18.62 3.84
CA GLY A 108 8.18 -18.97 5.24
C GLY A 108 7.13 -18.46 6.24
N SER A 109 6.08 -17.79 5.76
CA SER A 109 4.94 -17.33 6.59
C SER A 109 3.62 -17.77 5.97
N ASP A 110 3.32 -17.27 4.76
CA ASP A 110 2.07 -17.54 4.06
C ASP A 110 2.13 -18.83 3.21
N VAL A 111 3.33 -19.18 2.74
CA VAL A 111 3.64 -20.39 1.97
C VAL A 111 5.06 -20.88 2.30
N HIS A 112 5.28 -22.19 2.32
CA HIS A 112 6.55 -22.82 2.70
C HIS A 112 7.17 -23.69 1.59
N SER A 113 6.45 -23.91 0.49
CA SER A 113 6.91 -24.69 -0.66
C SER A 113 6.23 -24.22 -1.94
N PHE A 114 6.83 -24.50 -3.10
CA PHE A 114 6.16 -24.23 -4.39
C PHE A 114 4.94 -25.13 -4.59
N LYS A 115 4.91 -26.32 -4.00
CA LYS A 115 3.73 -27.19 -4.04
C LYS A 115 2.53 -26.51 -3.39
N GLU A 116 2.71 -25.92 -2.21
CA GLU A 116 1.67 -25.17 -1.52
C GLU A 116 1.20 -23.97 -2.35
N VAL A 117 2.12 -23.26 -3.01
CA VAL A 117 1.78 -22.18 -3.95
C VAL A 117 0.88 -22.70 -5.07
N ALA A 118 1.27 -23.79 -5.74
CA ALA A 118 0.52 -24.38 -6.84
C ALA A 118 -0.88 -24.86 -6.40
N GLU A 119 -0.97 -25.57 -5.28
CA GLU A 119 -2.25 -26.04 -4.73
C GLU A 119 -3.17 -24.87 -4.37
N ARG A 120 -2.62 -23.79 -3.81
CA ARG A 120 -3.37 -22.60 -3.42
C ARG A 120 -3.93 -21.81 -4.61
N ILE A 121 -3.25 -21.84 -5.76
CA ILE A 121 -3.79 -21.30 -7.03
C ILE A 121 -4.59 -22.33 -7.84
N GLY A 122 -4.90 -23.51 -7.27
CA GLY A 122 -5.77 -24.51 -7.89
C GLY A 122 -5.08 -25.43 -8.90
N VAL A 123 -3.75 -25.55 -8.87
CA VAL A 123 -2.98 -26.45 -9.73
C VAL A 123 -2.59 -27.71 -8.95
N GLU A 124 -3.11 -28.86 -9.39
CA GLU A 124 -2.73 -30.15 -8.82
C GLU A 124 -1.31 -30.56 -9.23
N VAL A 125 -0.44 -30.79 -8.25
CA VAL A 125 0.89 -31.37 -8.45
C VAL A 125 0.82 -32.86 -8.13
N ALA A 126 0.98 -33.73 -9.12
CA ALA A 126 0.91 -35.17 -8.93
C ALA A 126 1.93 -35.63 -7.87
N ASN A 127 1.49 -36.46 -6.91
CA ASN A 127 2.39 -37.01 -5.89
C ASN A 127 3.46 -37.89 -6.55
N LEU A 128 4.73 -37.53 -6.37
CA LEU A 128 5.83 -38.45 -6.56
C LEU A 128 5.76 -39.58 -5.50
N PRO A 129 6.10 -40.83 -5.85
CA PRO A 129 6.17 -41.91 -4.87
C PRO A 129 7.35 -41.66 -3.93
N GLY A 130 7.09 -41.23 -2.70
CA GLY A 130 8.19 -41.04 -1.73
C GLY A 130 7.92 -40.41 -0.38
N ILE A 131 6.75 -39.83 -0.10
CA ILE A 131 6.45 -39.32 1.25
C ILE A 131 5.15 -39.93 1.76
N LEU A 132 5.32 -40.87 2.71
CA LEU A 132 4.25 -41.46 3.50
C LEU A 132 3.53 -40.37 4.30
N SER A 133 2.22 -40.55 4.35
CA SER A 133 1.19 -39.77 5.02
C SER A 133 1.55 -39.19 6.38
N CYS A 134 1.12 -37.95 6.63
CA CYS A 134 0.61 -37.58 7.94
C CYS A 134 -0.65 -36.70 7.83
N ASP A 135 -1.73 -37.21 8.43
CA ASP A 135 -2.95 -36.55 8.90
C ASP A 135 -3.96 -35.95 7.90
N ARG A 136 -4.68 -36.84 7.18
CA ARG A 136 -5.97 -36.53 6.49
C ARG A 136 -7.15 -36.37 7.47
N GLY A 137 -6.92 -36.06 8.74
CA GLY A 137 -7.95 -35.98 9.79
C GLY A 137 -8.63 -34.60 9.93
N ARG A 138 -7.95 -33.49 9.60
CA ARG A 138 -8.45 -32.13 9.91
C ARG A 138 -9.03 -31.33 8.74
N HIS A 139 -8.89 -31.79 7.50
CA HIS A 139 -9.42 -31.08 6.33
C HIS A 139 -10.92 -31.31 6.07
N ARG A 140 -11.49 -32.42 6.54
CA ARG A 140 -12.89 -32.79 6.25
C ARG A 140 -13.95 -32.04 7.05
N GLU A 141 -13.58 -31.30 8.09
CA GLU A 141 -14.51 -30.43 8.83
C GLU A 141 -14.66 -29.04 8.20
N ARG A 142 -13.64 -28.53 7.50
CA ARG A 142 -13.74 -27.24 6.77
C ARG A 142 -14.39 -27.37 5.39
N GLU A 143 -14.22 -28.49 4.69
CA GLU A 143 -14.90 -28.72 3.40
C GLU A 143 -16.42 -28.94 3.53
N ARG A 144 -16.89 -29.47 4.67
CA ARG A 144 -18.33 -29.68 4.92
C ARG A 144 -19.10 -28.37 5.14
N ALA A 145 -18.43 -27.31 5.62
CA ALA A 145 -19.05 -26.00 5.77
C ALA A 145 -19.29 -25.30 4.42
N PHE A 146 -18.45 -25.57 3.40
CA PHE A 146 -18.57 -24.95 2.08
C PHE A 146 -19.54 -25.69 1.14
N HIS A 147 -19.67 -27.02 1.25
CA HIS A 147 -20.51 -27.79 0.33
C HIS A 147 -21.99 -27.96 0.74
N HIS A 148 -22.35 -27.76 2.02
CA HIS A 148 -23.74 -27.96 2.47
C HIS A 148 -24.69 -26.83 2.03
N HIS A 149 -24.18 -25.66 1.68
CA HIS A 149 -25.03 -24.53 1.26
C HIS A 149 -25.39 -24.51 -0.24
N ARG A 150 -24.82 -25.42 -1.05
CA ARG A 150 -24.96 -25.39 -2.53
C ARG A 150 -25.90 -26.45 -3.11
N ARG A 151 -26.53 -27.30 -2.28
CA ARG A 151 -27.45 -28.36 -2.74
C ARG A 151 -28.86 -28.18 -2.18
N SER A 152 -29.53 -27.10 -2.59
CA SER A 152 -31.00 -27.05 -2.63
C SER A 152 -31.47 -25.84 -3.43
N GLN A 153 -31.59 -25.98 -4.76
CA GLN A 153 -32.70 -25.50 -5.61
C GLN A 153 -32.45 -25.80 -7.10
N PRO A 154 -33.51 -25.96 -7.94
CA PRO A 154 -33.45 -26.66 -9.24
C PRO A 154 -33.14 -25.75 -10.44
N ALA A 155 -32.77 -26.40 -11.55
CA ALA A 155 -32.22 -25.81 -12.78
C ALA A 155 -33.24 -25.03 -13.65
N SER A 156 -32.86 -23.83 -14.10
CA SER A 156 -33.03 -23.34 -15.50
C SER A 156 -32.47 -21.91 -15.68
N SER A 157 -31.32 -21.78 -16.33
CA SER A 157 -30.79 -20.61 -17.10
C SER A 157 -29.34 -20.90 -17.56
N PRO A 158 -28.88 -20.40 -18.72
CA PRO A 158 -27.56 -20.77 -19.28
C PRO A 158 -26.41 -20.30 -18.37
N THR A 159 -25.37 -21.11 -18.25
CA THR A 159 -24.26 -20.88 -17.31
C THR A 159 -23.31 -19.78 -17.78
N VAL A 160 -22.75 -19.06 -16.82
CA VAL A 160 -21.78 -17.93 -16.93
C VAL A 160 -20.63 -18.20 -17.92
N ILE A 161 -20.30 -19.46 -18.19
CA ILE A 161 -19.25 -19.90 -19.12
C ILE A 161 -19.63 -19.61 -20.59
N GLU A 162 -20.90 -19.75 -20.98
CA GLU A 162 -21.35 -19.48 -22.35
C GLU A 162 -21.42 -17.97 -22.64
N MET A 163 -21.68 -17.15 -21.63
CA MET A 163 -21.69 -15.68 -21.75
C MET A 163 -20.28 -15.10 -21.85
N ALA A 164 -19.28 -15.72 -21.20
CA ALA A 164 -17.88 -15.32 -21.28
C ALA A 164 -17.24 -15.60 -22.66
N ALA A 165 -17.63 -16.71 -23.31
CA ALA A 165 -17.16 -17.05 -24.65
C ALA A 165 -17.68 -16.07 -25.73
N ALA A 166 -18.92 -15.60 -25.59
CA ALA A 166 -19.52 -14.61 -26.49
C ALA A 166 -18.85 -13.22 -26.37
N ALA A 167 -18.51 -12.78 -25.16
CA ALA A 167 -17.82 -11.51 -24.92
C ALA A 167 -16.38 -11.48 -25.48
N ALA A 168 -15.67 -12.61 -25.43
CA ALA A 168 -14.32 -12.76 -26.00
C ALA A 168 -14.31 -12.73 -27.54
N ALA A 169 -15.42 -13.08 -28.20
CA ALA A 169 -15.55 -12.98 -29.66
C ALA A 169 -15.74 -11.52 -30.12
N THR A 170 -16.49 -10.71 -29.36
CA THR A 170 -16.72 -9.29 -29.64
C THR A 170 -15.45 -8.44 -29.44
N LEU A 171 -14.61 -8.75 -28.44
CA LEU A 171 -13.33 -8.07 -28.22
C LEU A 171 -12.30 -8.30 -29.36
N ARG A 172 -12.34 -9.48 -29.99
CA ARG A 172 -11.45 -9.80 -31.12
C ARG A 172 -11.82 -9.06 -32.41
N SER A 173 -13.10 -8.70 -32.62
CA SER A 173 -13.48 -7.88 -33.78
C SER A 173 -13.16 -6.40 -33.57
N ALA A 174 -13.25 -5.89 -32.34
CA ALA A 174 -12.93 -4.50 -32.00
C ALA A 174 -11.43 -4.18 -32.13
N THR A 175 -10.56 -5.10 -31.68
CA THR A 175 -9.09 -4.96 -31.81
C THR A 175 -8.62 -5.00 -33.26
N ALA A 176 -9.28 -5.77 -34.13
CA ALA A 176 -9.01 -5.78 -35.57
C ALA A 176 -9.43 -4.45 -36.25
N ALA A 177 -10.56 -3.86 -35.83
CA ALA A 177 -11.05 -2.58 -36.36
C ALA A 177 -10.18 -1.39 -35.93
N ALA A 178 -9.72 -1.37 -34.68
CA ALA A 178 -8.81 -0.33 -34.15
C ALA A 178 -7.44 -0.34 -34.85
N ALA A 179 -6.90 -1.53 -35.15
CA ALA A 179 -5.64 -1.67 -35.90
C ALA A 179 -5.77 -1.20 -37.37
N ALA A 180 -6.95 -1.37 -37.99
CA ALA A 180 -7.23 -0.87 -39.33
C ALA A 180 -7.37 0.67 -39.36
N ALA A 181 -8.03 1.28 -38.36
CA ALA A 181 -8.18 2.72 -38.24
C ALA A 181 -6.83 3.44 -37.96
N ALA A 182 -5.93 2.80 -37.20
CA ALA A 182 -4.60 3.34 -36.93
C ALA A 182 -3.69 3.37 -38.17
N ARG A 183 -3.87 2.45 -39.14
CA ARG A 183 -3.13 2.46 -40.41
C ARG A 183 -3.62 3.56 -41.38
N ALA A 184 -4.89 3.98 -41.29
CA ALA A 184 -5.44 5.02 -42.16
C ALA A 184 -5.00 6.45 -41.77
N ARG A 185 -4.53 6.69 -40.53
CA ARG A 185 -4.16 8.02 -40.02
C ARG A 185 -2.77 8.55 -40.44
N LYS A 186 -1.98 7.79 -41.21
CA LYS A 186 -0.67 8.25 -41.73
C LYS A 186 -0.72 8.98 -43.08
N GLY A 187 -1.89 9.38 -43.57
CA GLY A 187 -2.03 10.14 -44.81
C GLY A 187 -3.10 11.23 -44.75
N GLY A 188 -2.68 12.46 -44.49
CA GLY A 188 -3.29 13.70 -45.02
C GLY A 188 -4.58 14.23 -44.37
N GLY A 189 -4.57 15.54 -44.10
CA GLY A 189 -5.74 16.42 -44.25
C GLY A 189 -6.68 16.56 -43.06
N LEU A 190 -6.55 17.68 -42.36
CA LEU A 190 -7.46 18.16 -41.32
C LEU A 190 -8.87 18.45 -41.88
N ARG A 191 -9.92 17.85 -41.31
CA ARG A 191 -11.26 18.46 -41.32
C ARG A 191 -12.06 18.05 -40.06
N TRP A 192 -12.55 19.07 -39.38
CA TRP A 192 -13.45 19.01 -38.23
C TRP A 192 -14.80 18.39 -38.61
N LEU A 193 -15.24 17.36 -37.88
CA LEU A 193 -16.65 17.07 -37.58
C LEU A 193 -16.72 16.41 -36.19
N GLY A 194 -17.43 17.06 -35.27
CA GLY A 194 -17.67 16.59 -33.91
C GLY A 194 -18.72 15.46 -33.84
N THR A 195 -18.94 15.01 -32.61
CA THR A 195 -20.07 14.19 -32.10
C THR A 195 -20.11 12.69 -32.39
N ALA A 196 -18.98 11.97 -32.37
CA ALA A 196 -18.99 10.50 -32.26
C ALA A 196 -17.94 9.94 -31.28
N ALA A 197 -16.80 10.60 -31.12
CA ALA A 197 -15.71 10.13 -30.26
C ALA A 197 -15.99 10.24 -28.75
N GLU A 198 -16.91 11.11 -28.33
CA GLU A 198 -17.29 11.25 -26.91
C GLU A 198 -18.28 10.17 -26.45
N ALA A 199 -19.02 9.54 -27.36
CA ALA A 199 -20.00 8.50 -27.02
C ALA A 199 -19.39 7.07 -26.96
N GLU A 200 -18.24 6.83 -27.61
CA GLU A 200 -17.54 5.54 -27.55
C GLU A 200 -16.59 5.42 -26.35
N ALA A 201 -16.04 6.54 -25.87
CA ALA A 201 -15.19 6.57 -24.68
C ALA A 201 -15.94 6.20 -23.38
N GLU A 202 -17.25 6.46 -23.30
CA GLU A 202 -18.08 6.10 -22.14
C GLU A 202 -18.47 4.60 -22.07
N ARG A 203 -18.39 3.85 -23.19
CA ARG A 203 -18.81 2.44 -23.21
C ARG A 203 -17.71 1.44 -22.88
N GLU A 204 -16.44 1.74 -23.16
CA GLU A 204 -15.32 0.79 -22.98
C GLU A 204 -14.70 0.83 -21.57
N GLY A 205 -14.87 1.91 -20.80
CA GLY A 205 -14.41 2.01 -19.40
C GLY A 205 -15.31 1.31 -18.37
N GLY A 206 -16.48 0.81 -18.79
CA GLY A 206 -17.58 0.42 -17.89
C GLY A 206 -17.51 -1.00 -17.31
N ALA A 207 -16.68 -1.91 -17.82
CA ALA A 207 -16.62 -3.30 -17.33
C ALA A 207 -15.53 -3.53 -16.28
N GLY A 208 -14.36 -2.91 -16.48
CA GLY A 208 -13.23 -2.88 -15.54
C GLY A 208 -13.60 -2.20 -14.22
N ALA A 209 -14.05 -0.95 -14.30
CA ALA A 209 -14.51 -0.22 -13.12
C ALA A 209 -15.70 -0.90 -12.43
N ARG A 210 -16.61 -1.55 -13.17
CA ARG A 210 -17.81 -2.18 -12.60
C ARG A 210 -17.52 -3.47 -11.81
N TRP A 211 -16.45 -4.20 -12.12
CA TRP A 211 -16.05 -5.36 -11.32
C TRP A 211 -15.28 -4.94 -10.05
N GLU A 212 -14.39 -3.95 -10.13
CA GLU A 212 -13.70 -3.38 -8.95
C GLU A 212 -14.70 -2.78 -7.98
N LEU A 213 -15.71 -2.06 -8.51
CA LEU A 213 -16.83 -1.54 -7.72
C LEU A 213 -17.69 -2.66 -7.11
N SER A 214 -17.83 -3.83 -7.76
CA SER A 214 -18.59 -4.95 -7.18
C SER A 214 -17.83 -5.66 -6.06
N ALA A 215 -16.53 -5.93 -6.24
CA ALA A 215 -15.70 -6.55 -5.22
C ALA A 215 -15.49 -5.64 -4.00
N ALA A 216 -15.27 -4.33 -4.22
CA ALA A 216 -15.22 -3.35 -3.13
C ALA A 216 -16.56 -3.29 -2.37
N ARG A 217 -17.68 -3.34 -3.08
CA ARG A 217 -19.02 -3.37 -2.46
C ARG A 217 -19.24 -4.62 -1.61
N GLU A 218 -18.87 -5.79 -2.12
CA GLU A 218 -18.95 -7.06 -1.37
C GLU A 218 -18.12 -7.02 -0.07
N TYR A 219 -16.93 -6.39 -0.10
CA TYR A 219 -16.10 -6.20 1.09
C TYR A 219 -16.77 -5.33 2.15
N TYR A 220 -17.31 -4.15 1.76
CA TYR A 220 -17.97 -3.26 2.72
C TYR A 220 -19.29 -3.85 3.26
N ASP A 221 -20.05 -4.55 2.42
CA ASP A 221 -21.26 -5.25 2.84
C ASP A 221 -20.93 -6.36 3.84
N TYR A 222 -19.84 -7.12 3.61
CA TYR A 222 -19.31 -8.07 4.58
C TYR A 222 -18.93 -7.39 5.90
N ARG A 223 -18.15 -6.31 5.88
CA ARG A 223 -17.75 -5.62 7.12
C ARG A 223 -18.94 -5.10 7.91
N LYS A 224 -19.95 -4.53 7.24
CA LYS A 224 -21.20 -4.11 7.87
C LYS A 224 -21.96 -5.30 8.49
N SER A 225 -21.95 -6.47 7.85
CA SER A 225 -22.56 -7.67 8.44
C SER A 225 -21.88 -8.11 9.75
N VAL A 226 -20.59 -7.82 9.93
CA VAL A 226 -19.79 -8.16 11.13
C VAL A 226 -19.91 -7.09 12.21
N TYR A 227 -19.88 -5.81 11.83
CA TYR A 227 -19.76 -4.69 12.77
C TYR A 227 -21.02 -3.83 12.92
N GLY A 228 -22.10 -4.12 12.17
CA GLY A 228 -23.35 -3.37 12.16
C GLY A 228 -23.37 -2.29 11.07
N ASP A 229 -23.87 -1.10 11.40
CA ASP A 229 -24.00 -0.01 10.41
C ASP A 229 -22.65 0.59 9.97
N VAL A 230 -21.55 0.20 10.63
CA VAL A 230 -20.19 0.66 10.33
C VAL A 230 -19.32 -0.45 9.75
N THR A 231 -18.28 -0.06 9.01
CA THR A 231 -17.26 -1.00 8.49
C THR A 231 -16.08 -1.13 9.44
N HIS A 232 -15.75 -0.10 10.21
CA HIS A 232 -14.62 -0.09 11.15
C HIS A 232 -15.07 0.49 12.49
N ARG A 233 -14.56 -0.08 13.59
CA ARG A 233 -14.84 0.40 14.95
C ARG A 233 -13.82 1.43 15.42
N ALA A 234 -12.69 1.56 14.73
CA ALA A 234 -11.70 2.59 15.01
C ALA A 234 -11.13 3.25 13.76
N LEU A 235 -10.86 4.55 13.86
CA LEU A 235 -10.13 5.36 12.90
C LEU A 235 -8.81 5.83 13.55
N LEU A 236 -7.69 5.41 12.98
CA LEU A 236 -6.35 5.89 13.31
C LEU A 236 -5.93 6.94 12.27
N VAL A 237 -5.32 8.04 12.69
CA VAL A 237 -5.04 9.19 11.82
C VAL A 237 -3.60 9.66 12.00
N ASP A 238 -2.86 9.85 10.91
CA ASP A 238 -1.58 10.56 11.00
C ASP A 238 -1.76 12.05 11.30
N ALA A 239 -0.80 12.64 12.02
CA ALA A 239 -0.81 14.05 12.34
C ALA A 239 -0.36 14.90 11.14
N VAL A 240 0.93 14.93 10.82
CA VAL A 240 1.49 15.86 9.83
C VAL A 240 1.26 15.34 8.42
N GLY A 241 0.71 16.16 7.53
CA GLY A 241 0.40 15.78 6.15
C GLY A 241 -1.03 15.25 5.97
N THR A 242 -1.69 14.87 7.06
CA THR A 242 -3.06 14.31 7.06
C THR A 242 -4.01 15.12 7.94
N LEU A 243 -3.81 15.19 9.25
CA LEU A 243 -4.63 16.02 10.15
C LEU A 243 -4.23 17.50 10.10
N VAL A 244 -2.93 17.78 10.15
CA VAL A 244 -2.35 19.12 10.16
C VAL A 244 -1.24 19.29 9.12
N VAL A 245 -1.10 20.49 8.60
CA VAL A 245 0.00 20.89 7.70
C VAL A 245 0.65 22.18 8.19
N PRO A 246 1.93 22.42 7.87
CA PRO A 246 2.59 23.68 8.17
C PRO A 246 1.82 24.89 7.61
N ALA A 247 1.69 25.94 8.41
CA ALA A 247 0.95 27.13 8.02
C ALA A 247 1.62 27.91 6.87
N GLN A 248 2.95 27.79 6.84
CA GLN A 248 3.84 28.38 5.85
C GLN A 248 4.90 27.34 5.50
N PRO A 249 5.54 27.45 4.32
CA PRO A 249 6.67 26.60 3.99
C PRO A 249 7.75 26.64 5.08
N THR A 250 8.21 25.48 5.54
CA THR A 250 9.22 25.35 6.61
C THR A 250 10.48 26.18 6.32
N ALA A 251 10.98 26.14 5.08
CA ALA A 251 12.17 26.90 4.69
C ALA A 251 11.98 28.41 4.81
N LYS A 252 10.77 28.92 4.54
CA LYS A 252 10.42 30.34 4.72
C LYS A 252 10.47 30.74 6.18
N VAL A 253 9.92 29.91 7.08
CA VAL A 253 9.94 30.13 8.54
C VAL A 253 11.37 30.12 9.07
N TYR A 254 12.18 29.14 8.64
CA TYR A 254 13.59 29.03 9.04
C TYR A 254 14.37 30.28 8.60
N LYS A 255 14.18 30.72 7.36
CA LYS A 255 14.81 31.95 6.87
C LYS A 255 14.36 33.19 7.67
N SER A 256 13.06 33.40 7.80
CA SER A 256 12.53 34.64 8.42
C SER A 256 12.91 34.79 9.88
N ILE A 257 12.85 33.71 10.67
CA ILE A 257 13.31 33.72 12.06
C ILE A 257 14.84 33.78 12.11
N GLY A 258 15.52 33.08 11.19
CA GLY A 258 16.97 32.97 11.15
C GLY A 258 17.73 34.22 10.70
N GLU A 259 17.09 35.17 10.00
CA GLU A 259 17.73 36.39 9.50
C GLU A 259 18.45 37.18 10.60
N LYS A 260 17.81 37.32 11.78
CA LYS A 260 18.41 38.01 12.94
C LYS A 260 19.54 37.22 13.61
N TYR A 261 19.64 35.92 13.33
CA TYR A 261 20.70 35.03 13.81
C TYR A 261 21.77 34.76 12.74
N GLY A 262 21.75 35.50 11.62
CA GLY A 262 22.76 35.43 10.58
C GLY A 262 22.58 34.30 9.55
N VAL A 263 21.38 33.72 9.44
CA VAL A 263 21.06 32.79 8.34
C VAL A 263 21.07 33.54 7.02
N LYS A 264 21.91 33.10 6.06
CA LYS A 264 22.12 33.75 4.75
C LYS A 264 21.60 32.95 3.56
N TYR A 265 21.22 31.69 3.77
CA TYR A 265 20.76 30.83 2.69
C TYR A 265 19.38 31.27 2.17
N SER A 266 19.16 31.08 0.88
CA SER A 266 17.84 31.25 0.27
C SER A 266 16.87 30.18 0.77
N GLU A 267 15.56 30.40 0.57
CA GLU A 267 14.54 29.41 0.95
C GLU A 267 14.75 28.08 0.21
N ASP A 268 15.08 28.12 -1.08
CA ASP A 268 15.36 26.93 -1.89
C ASP A 268 16.57 26.14 -1.37
N GLU A 269 17.64 26.84 -0.98
CA GLU A 269 18.84 26.21 -0.42
C GLU A 269 18.54 25.60 0.96
N ILE A 270 17.80 26.30 1.82
CA ILE A 270 17.36 25.76 3.12
C ILE A 270 16.51 24.50 2.91
N LEU A 271 15.57 24.51 1.97
CA LEU A 271 14.71 23.37 1.67
C LEU A 271 15.52 22.17 1.15
N ALA A 272 16.45 22.39 0.22
CA ALA A 272 17.30 21.34 -0.31
C ALA A 272 18.17 20.70 0.78
N ARG A 273 18.76 21.51 1.66
CA ARG A 273 19.57 21.05 2.79
C ARG A 273 18.74 20.36 3.86
N TYR A 274 17.53 20.85 4.14
CA TYR A 274 16.58 20.22 5.05
C TYR A 274 16.25 18.80 4.60
N ARG A 275 15.85 18.63 3.32
CA ARG A 275 15.54 17.30 2.75
C ARG A 275 16.73 16.35 2.88
N ARG A 276 17.91 16.82 2.47
CA ARG A 276 19.15 16.05 2.60
C ARG A 276 19.39 15.60 4.04
N ALA A 277 19.28 16.51 5.01
CA ALA A 277 19.51 16.19 6.43
C ALA A 277 18.46 15.21 6.98
N TYR A 278 17.19 15.38 6.59
CA TYR A 278 16.07 14.55 7.06
C TYR A 278 16.07 13.12 6.49
N GLU A 279 16.67 12.93 5.32
CA GLU A 279 16.85 11.63 4.65
C GLU A 279 18.03 10.83 5.21
N GLN A 280 19.01 11.49 5.85
CA GLN A 280 20.15 10.81 6.45
C GLN A 280 19.73 10.02 7.71
N PRO A 281 20.35 8.85 7.96
CA PRO A 281 20.20 8.15 9.23
C PRO A 281 20.63 9.02 10.42
N TRP A 282 19.86 8.97 11.52
CA TRP A 282 20.16 9.70 12.75
C TRP A 282 20.82 8.80 13.79
N GLY A 283 22.04 9.13 14.22
CA GLY A 283 22.68 8.55 15.41
C GLY A 283 22.88 7.02 15.42
N GLY A 284 22.88 6.36 14.25
CA GLY A 284 22.89 4.89 14.15
C GLY A 284 21.60 4.21 14.66
N SER A 285 20.63 5.01 15.13
CA SER A 285 19.33 4.57 15.61
C SER A 285 18.30 4.60 14.47
N ARG A 286 17.33 3.70 14.55
CA ARG A 286 16.12 3.75 13.70
C ARG A 286 15.04 4.66 14.28
N LEU A 287 15.23 5.27 15.44
CA LEU A 287 14.30 6.19 16.08
C LEU A 287 14.85 7.61 16.03
N ARG A 288 14.11 8.52 15.38
CA ARG A 288 14.49 9.94 15.29
C ARG A 288 14.26 10.70 16.59
N TYR A 289 13.16 10.37 17.27
CA TYR A 289 12.72 11.07 18.47
C TYR A 289 12.99 10.19 19.69
N VAL A 290 14.19 10.34 20.23
CA VAL A 290 14.55 9.83 21.56
C VAL A 290 14.34 10.98 22.55
N ASP A 291 13.79 10.67 23.73
CA ASP A 291 13.37 11.65 24.73
C ASP A 291 12.38 12.70 24.14
N ASP A 292 12.81 13.96 24.01
CA ASP A 292 12.01 15.06 23.47
C ASP A 292 12.29 15.39 21.99
N GLY A 293 13.17 14.61 21.35
CA GLY A 293 13.57 14.79 19.96
C GLY A 293 14.34 16.09 19.66
N ARG A 294 14.67 16.90 20.68
CA ARG A 294 15.38 18.18 20.49
C ARG A 294 16.76 18.00 19.84
N PRO A 295 17.59 16.99 20.20
CA PRO A 295 18.89 16.80 19.56
C PRO A 295 18.77 16.58 18.04
N PHE A 296 17.76 15.81 17.61
CA PHE A 296 17.47 15.60 16.20
C PHE A 296 17.07 16.91 15.52
N TRP A 297 16.12 17.65 16.09
CA TRP A 297 15.68 18.92 15.50
C TRP A 297 16.77 19.98 15.46
N GLN A 298 17.63 20.05 16.47
CA GLN A 298 18.77 20.96 16.47
C GLN A 298 19.76 20.62 15.36
N HIS A 299 20.00 19.32 15.11
CA HIS A 299 20.79 18.87 13.97
C HIS A 299 20.14 19.28 12.64
N ILE A 300 18.82 19.11 12.48
CA ILE A 300 18.10 19.51 11.27
C ILE A 300 18.19 21.02 11.03
N VAL A 301 17.96 21.84 12.06
CA VAL A 301 18.07 23.31 11.98
C VAL A 301 19.49 23.73 11.60
N THR A 302 20.50 23.18 12.26
CA THR A 302 21.90 23.51 11.98
C THR A 302 22.31 23.10 10.55
N SER A 303 21.96 21.88 10.15
CA SER A 303 22.31 21.34 8.84
C SER A 303 21.60 22.09 7.70
N SER A 304 20.34 22.46 7.89
CA SER A 304 19.53 23.17 6.89
C SER A 304 19.88 24.65 6.75
N THR A 305 20.26 25.32 7.84
CA THR A 305 20.45 26.78 7.84
C THR A 305 21.91 27.23 7.97
N GLY A 306 22.80 26.34 8.37
CA GLY A 306 24.18 26.67 8.72
C GLY A 306 24.35 27.44 10.04
N CYS A 307 23.26 27.71 10.77
CA CYS A 307 23.29 28.42 12.04
C CYS A 307 23.13 27.43 13.21
N SER A 308 24.12 27.41 14.10
CA SER A 308 24.14 26.57 15.31
C SER A 308 23.78 27.36 16.58
N ASP A 309 23.22 28.58 16.43
CA ASP A 309 22.81 29.40 17.57
C ASP A 309 21.66 28.72 18.32
N LEU A 310 21.82 28.52 19.63
CA LEU A 310 20.84 27.84 20.47
C LEU A 310 19.56 28.67 20.65
N GLN A 311 19.65 30.01 20.64
CA GLN A 311 18.48 30.88 20.74
C GLN A 311 17.64 30.81 19.47
N TYR A 312 18.29 30.69 18.31
CA TYR A 312 17.61 30.46 17.03
C TYR A 312 16.83 29.14 17.04
N PHE A 313 17.49 28.06 17.47
CA PHE A 313 16.83 26.77 17.62
C PHE A 313 15.64 26.85 18.58
N GLU A 314 15.80 27.49 19.74
CA GLU A 314 14.72 27.60 20.73
C GLU A 314 13.54 28.38 20.17
N GLU A 315 13.76 29.50 19.48
CA GLU A 315 12.68 30.28 18.89
C GLU A 315 11.91 29.50 17.82
N LEU A 316 12.62 28.75 16.96
CA LEU A 316 11.97 27.84 16.02
C LEU A 316 11.18 26.75 16.74
N TYR A 317 11.79 26.11 17.75
CA TYR A 317 11.17 25.03 18.50
C TYR A 317 9.86 25.48 19.16
N GLN A 318 9.86 26.66 19.76
CA GLN A 318 8.68 27.30 20.35
C GLN A 318 7.65 27.72 19.30
N TYR A 319 8.07 28.28 18.15
CA TYR A 319 7.15 28.63 17.06
C TYR A 319 6.31 27.43 16.63
N TYR A 320 6.93 26.25 16.45
CA TYR A 320 6.23 25.02 16.06
C TYR A 320 5.33 24.42 17.15
N MET A 321 5.28 24.99 18.35
CA MET A 321 4.31 24.64 19.40
C MET A 321 3.06 25.54 19.36
N THR A 322 3.00 26.51 18.45
CA THR A 322 1.89 27.47 18.37
C THR A 322 0.93 27.17 17.23
N GLU A 323 -0.33 27.63 17.37
CA GLU A 323 -1.34 27.60 16.30
C GLU A 323 -0.88 28.32 15.02
N LYS A 324 0.04 29.31 15.12
CA LYS A 324 0.55 30.05 13.97
C LYS A 324 1.36 29.18 13.01
N ALA A 325 1.92 28.08 13.51
CA ALA A 325 2.77 27.20 12.73
C ALA A 325 2.00 26.14 11.95
N TRP A 326 0.72 25.90 12.26
CA TRP A 326 -0.04 24.76 11.77
C TRP A 326 -1.44 25.15 11.29
N LYS A 327 -1.97 24.41 10.32
CA LYS A 327 -3.38 24.47 9.91
C LYS A 327 -3.94 23.07 9.90
N LEU A 328 -5.23 22.93 10.22
CA LEU A 328 -5.96 21.70 9.93
C LEU A 328 -6.11 21.53 8.42
N CYS A 329 -5.98 20.30 7.93
CA CYS A 329 -6.14 19.99 6.50
C CYS A 329 -7.60 20.11 6.06
N ASP A 330 -8.53 19.78 6.95
CA ASP A 330 -9.96 19.77 6.68
C ASP A 330 -10.66 20.69 7.70
N PRO A 331 -11.27 21.81 7.25
CA PRO A 331 -11.95 22.74 8.14
C PRO A 331 -13.21 22.14 8.78
N ASP A 332 -13.81 21.12 8.17
CA ASP A 332 -15.03 20.46 8.65
C ASP A 332 -14.72 19.24 9.54
N ALA A 333 -13.44 18.98 9.83
CA ALA A 333 -12.99 17.83 10.61
C ALA A 333 -13.75 17.69 11.94
N GLU A 334 -14.02 18.80 12.65
CA GLU A 334 -14.73 18.76 13.93
C GLU A 334 -16.11 18.08 13.82
N ASN A 335 -16.88 18.39 12.78
CA ASN A 335 -18.20 17.80 12.55
C ASN A 335 -18.08 16.31 12.23
N VAL A 336 -17.06 15.92 11.47
CA VAL A 336 -16.77 14.52 11.15
C VAL A 336 -16.44 13.75 12.43
N PHE A 337 -15.49 14.21 13.24
CA PHE A 337 -15.07 13.52 14.47
C PHE A 337 -16.21 13.45 15.49
N LYS A 338 -17.09 14.46 15.55
CA LYS A 338 -18.35 14.38 16.34
C LYS A 338 -19.28 13.29 15.84
N ALA A 339 -19.47 13.18 14.52
CA ALA A 339 -20.33 12.15 13.92
C ALA A 339 -19.77 10.74 14.18
N LEU A 340 -18.45 10.54 13.99
CA LEU A 340 -17.75 9.28 14.30
C LEU A 340 -17.94 8.88 15.77
N ARG A 341 -17.74 9.82 16.70
CA ARG A 341 -17.96 9.58 18.14
C ARG A 341 -19.40 9.19 18.44
N LYS A 342 -20.39 9.85 17.82
CA LYS A 342 -21.82 9.53 17.98
C LYS A 342 -22.17 8.13 17.44
N ALA A 343 -21.52 7.72 16.35
CA ALA A 343 -21.64 6.38 15.78
C ALA A 343 -20.87 5.29 16.57
N GLY A 344 -20.17 5.66 17.65
CA GLY A 344 -19.39 4.73 18.47
C GLY A 344 -18.04 4.34 17.88
N VAL A 345 -17.59 5.00 16.81
CA VAL A 345 -16.25 4.80 16.23
C VAL A 345 -15.21 5.48 17.11
N LYS A 346 -14.25 4.70 17.58
CA LYS A 346 -13.10 5.17 18.36
C LYS A 346 -12.08 5.88 17.47
N THR A 347 -11.41 6.89 17.99
CA THR A 347 -10.50 7.70 17.18
C THR A 347 -9.15 7.83 17.86
N ALA A 348 -8.06 7.72 17.11
CA ALA A 348 -6.72 7.97 17.63
C ALA A 348 -5.81 8.67 16.64
N VAL A 349 -4.85 9.43 17.15
CA VAL A 349 -3.71 9.92 16.38
C VAL A 349 -2.56 8.92 16.48
N VAL A 350 -1.91 8.58 15.36
CA VAL A 350 -0.73 7.70 15.31
C VAL A 350 0.34 8.39 14.47
N SER A 351 1.37 8.95 15.11
CA SER A 351 2.32 9.81 14.41
C SER A 351 3.78 9.62 14.81
N ASN A 352 4.64 9.73 13.78
CA ASN A 352 6.08 9.88 13.95
C ASN A 352 6.38 11.32 14.35
N PHE A 353 6.18 11.63 15.63
CA PHE A 353 6.34 12.97 16.19
C PHE A 353 7.08 12.90 17.53
N ASP A 354 7.60 14.03 17.98
CA ASP A 354 8.17 14.20 19.31
C ASP A 354 7.11 14.55 20.38
N THR A 355 7.55 14.84 21.60
CA THR A 355 6.71 15.11 22.77
C THR A 355 5.83 16.36 22.63
N ARG A 356 6.01 17.19 21.60
CA ARG A 356 5.18 18.38 21.36
C ARG A 356 3.81 18.08 20.77
N LEU A 357 3.54 16.87 20.26
CA LEU A 357 2.28 16.60 19.56
C LEU A 357 1.04 16.81 20.46
N ARG A 358 1.05 16.30 21.69
CA ARG A 358 -0.10 16.45 22.60
C ARG A 358 -0.38 17.92 22.95
N PRO A 359 0.62 18.73 23.39
CA PRO A 359 0.44 20.17 23.55
C PRO A 359 -0.09 20.85 22.28
N LEU A 360 0.41 20.46 21.10
CA LEU A 360 -0.01 21.04 19.83
C LEU A 360 -1.50 20.76 19.55
N LEU A 361 -1.96 19.52 19.73
CA LEU A 361 -3.38 19.17 19.56
C LEU A 361 -4.29 19.98 20.50
N HIS A 362 -3.82 20.24 21.73
CA HIS A 362 -4.54 21.08 22.69
C HIS A 362 -4.62 22.55 22.25
N VAL A 363 -3.50 23.12 21.78
CA VAL A 363 -3.45 24.50 21.25
C VAL A 363 -4.35 24.65 20.02
N LEU A 364 -4.39 23.64 19.15
CA LEU A 364 -5.28 23.58 17.99
C LEU A 364 -6.73 23.23 18.34
N LYS A 365 -7.02 22.96 19.62
CA LYS A 365 -8.35 22.59 20.13
C LYS A 365 -8.95 21.38 19.40
N CYS A 366 -8.13 20.39 19.08
CA CYS A 366 -8.56 19.14 18.44
C CYS A 366 -8.19 17.88 19.23
N ASP A 367 -7.55 18.03 20.40
CA ASP A 367 -7.23 16.95 21.34
C ASP A 367 -8.47 16.12 21.72
N HIS A 368 -9.58 16.78 22.00
CA HIS A 368 -10.84 16.14 22.39
C HIS A 368 -11.53 15.35 21.26
N TRP A 369 -11.02 15.38 20.03
CA TRP A 369 -11.53 14.56 18.93
C TRP A 369 -11.08 13.11 19.05
N PHE A 370 -10.02 12.84 19.81
CA PHE A 370 -9.36 11.54 19.88
C PHE A 370 -9.54 10.91 21.26
N ASP A 371 -9.79 9.60 21.27
CA ASP A 371 -9.82 8.79 22.49
C ASP A 371 -8.42 8.33 22.90
N ALA A 372 -7.47 8.26 21.95
CA ALA A 372 -6.07 7.96 22.22
C ALA A 372 -5.12 8.74 21.30
N VAL A 373 -3.86 8.89 21.74
CA VAL A 373 -2.78 9.47 20.92
C VAL A 373 -1.55 8.60 21.13
N ALA A 374 -1.00 8.05 20.04
CA ALA A 374 0.22 7.26 20.01
C ALA A 374 1.32 8.06 19.30
N VAL A 375 2.29 8.53 20.07
CA VAL A 375 3.42 9.35 19.61
C VAL A 375 4.67 8.47 19.59
N SER A 376 5.42 8.45 18.49
CA SER A 376 6.58 7.55 18.37
C SER A 376 7.65 7.79 19.44
N ALA A 377 7.86 9.04 19.89
CA ALA A 377 8.76 9.36 21.00
C ALA A 377 8.31 8.75 22.35
N GLU A 378 7.00 8.63 22.58
CA GLU A 378 6.44 8.08 23.81
C GLU A 378 6.38 6.54 23.79
N VAL A 379 6.13 5.96 22.60
CA VAL A 379 6.00 4.51 22.40
C VAL A 379 7.36 3.85 22.13
N ALA A 380 8.39 4.64 21.83
CA ALA A 380 9.71 4.16 21.38
C ALA A 380 9.63 3.26 20.12
N ALA A 381 8.65 3.53 19.25
CA ALA A 381 8.48 2.87 17.97
C ALA A 381 7.94 3.87 16.95
N GLU A 382 8.63 4.03 15.81
CA GLU A 382 8.16 4.86 14.69
C GLU A 382 7.54 4.01 13.60
N LYS A 383 6.48 4.50 12.96
CA LYS A 383 5.98 3.98 11.69
C LYS A 383 7.18 3.86 10.72
N PRO A 384 7.31 2.74 9.99
CA PRO A 384 6.33 1.70 9.74
C PRO A 384 6.31 0.54 10.76
N ASN A 385 6.95 0.68 11.94
CA ASN A 385 6.95 -0.40 12.93
C ASN A 385 5.51 -0.67 13.41
N PRO A 386 4.99 -1.91 13.30
CA PRO A 386 3.61 -2.22 13.68
C PRO A 386 3.29 -1.93 15.15
N THR A 387 4.30 -1.92 16.02
CA THR A 387 4.16 -1.68 17.47
C THR A 387 3.39 -0.40 17.79
N ILE A 388 3.59 0.68 17.03
CA ILE A 388 2.91 1.96 17.31
C ILE A 388 1.40 1.87 17.02
N PHE A 389 1.01 1.17 15.95
CA PHE A 389 -0.39 0.94 15.62
C PHE A 389 -1.05 -0.02 16.61
N LEU A 390 -0.35 -1.11 16.96
CA LEU A 390 -0.81 -2.06 17.98
C LEU A 390 -1.03 -1.35 19.32
N LYS A 391 -0.15 -0.42 19.69
CA LYS A 391 -0.29 0.37 20.93
C LYS A 391 -1.50 1.32 20.88
N ALA A 392 -1.78 1.90 19.72
CA ALA A 392 -2.98 2.70 19.53
C ALA A 392 -4.25 1.84 19.67
N CYS A 393 -4.30 0.69 19.00
CA CYS A 393 -5.41 -0.26 19.11
C CYS A 393 -5.63 -0.76 20.54
N GLU A 394 -4.55 -1.10 21.26
CA GLU A 394 -4.60 -1.47 22.68
C GLU A 394 -5.21 -0.35 23.53
N SER A 395 -4.78 0.89 23.33
CA SER A 395 -5.28 2.06 24.07
C SER A 395 -6.75 2.34 23.79
N LEU A 396 -7.24 2.01 22.58
CA LEU A 396 -8.65 2.11 22.21
C LEU A 396 -9.49 0.91 22.65
N GLY A 397 -8.87 -0.20 23.04
CA GLY A 397 -9.55 -1.46 23.37
C GLY A 397 -10.17 -2.15 22.15
N VAL A 398 -9.57 -2.00 20.97
CA VAL A 398 -10.03 -2.61 19.70
C VAL A 398 -8.99 -3.58 19.15
N LYS A 399 -9.41 -4.52 18.32
CA LYS A 399 -8.46 -5.35 17.56
C LYS A 399 -7.95 -4.60 16.33
N PRO A 400 -6.73 -4.88 15.83
CA PRO A 400 -6.22 -4.26 14.61
C PRO A 400 -7.16 -4.42 13.40
N GLU A 401 -7.76 -5.59 13.21
CA GLU A 401 -8.72 -5.88 12.12
C GLU A 401 -10.01 -5.02 12.14
N GLU A 402 -10.31 -4.39 13.28
CA GLU A 402 -11.44 -3.48 13.47
C GLU A 402 -11.08 -2.02 13.18
N ALA A 403 -9.80 -1.72 12.97
CA ALA A 403 -9.27 -0.37 12.79
C ALA A 403 -8.86 -0.11 11.33
N VAL A 404 -9.05 1.13 10.89
CA VAL A 404 -8.46 1.66 9.65
C VAL A 404 -7.53 2.82 9.98
N HIS A 405 -6.33 2.82 9.42
CA HIS A 405 -5.39 3.94 9.49
C HIS A 405 -5.45 4.82 8.24
N VAL A 406 -5.41 6.13 8.43
CA VAL A 406 -5.37 7.12 7.35
C VAL A 406 -4.13 7.99 7.54
N GLY A 407 -3.29 8.05 6.52
CA GLY A 407 -2.06 8.85 6.50
C GLY A 407 -1.57 9.12 5.08
N ASP A 408 -0.54 9.96 4.92
CA ASP A 408 -0.07 10.45 3.61
C ASP A 408 1.20 9.75 3.09
N ASP A 409 1.86 8.91 3.90
CA ASP A 409 3.05 8.18 3.49
C ASP A 409 2.76 6.69 3.28
N ARG A 410 2.97 6.18 2.06
CA ARG A 410 2.76 4.77 1.71
C ARG A 410 3.49 3.80 2.63
N ARG A 411 4.74 4.10 2.97
CA ARG A 411 5.55 3.21 3.80
C ARG A 411 5.10 3.27 5.24
N ASN A 412 5.04 4.46 5.80
CA ASN A 412 4.77 4.64 7.23
C ASN A 412 3.32 4.31 7.55
N ASP A 413 2.37 4.79 6.76
CA ASP A 413 0.94 4.75 7.07
C ASP A 413 0.23 3.55 6.47
N ILE A 414 0.50 3.21 5.21
CA ILE A 414 -0.20 2.10 4.56
C ILE A 414 0.43 0.78 4.93
N TRP A 415 1.73 0.65 4.66
CA TRP A 415 2.43 -0.60 4.90
C TRP A 415 2.58 -0.89 6.39
N GLY A 416 2.95 0.13 7.18
CA GLY A 416 3.07 -0.01 8.64
C GLY A 416 1.75 -0.44 9.33
N ALA A 417 0.63 0.16 8.94
CA ALA A 417 -0.67 -0.19 9.52
C ALA A 417 -1.13 -1.59 9.08
N ARG A 418 -0.97 -1.95 7.81
CA ARG A 418 -1.31 -3.29 7.29
C ARG A 418 -0.49 -4.38 7.96
N ASP A 419 0.77 -4.13 8.26
CA ASP A 419 1.63 -5.06 9.00
C ASP A 419 1.20 -5.25 10.46
N ALA A 420 0.53 -4.25 11.05
CA ALA A 420 -0.10 -4.37 12.35
C ALA A 420 -1.45 -5.12 12.30
N GLY A 421 -1.98 -5.41 11.11
CA GLY A 421 -3.29 -6.02 10.89
C GLY A 421 -4.44 -5.03 10.75
N CYS A 422 -4.15 -3.73 10.63
CA CYS A 422 -5.16 -2.71 10.36
C CYS A 422 -5.46 -2.61 8.85
N ASP A 423 -6.67 -2.17 8.51
CA ASP A 423 -6.93 -1.61 7.18
C ASP A 423 -6.19 -0.26 7.06
N ALA A 424 -5.95 0.19 5.82
CA ALA A 424 -5.28 1.46 5.61
C ALA A 424 -5.69 2.13 4.30
N TRP A 425 -5.88 3.46 4.35
CA TRP A 425 -6.20 4.32 3.21
C TRP A 425 -5.20 5.47 3.10
N LEU A 426 -4.71 5.71 1.89
CA LEU A 426 -3.77 6.78 1.60
C LEU A 426 -4.48 8.12 1.41
N TRP A 427 -4.13 9.10 2.24
CA TRP A 427 -4.62 10.46 2.14
C TRP A 427 -4.16 11.12 0.84
N GLY A 428 -5.08 11.79 0.14
CA GLY A 428 -4.86 12.40 -1.17
C GLY A 428 -4.85 11.41 -2.34
N SER A 429 -5.15 10.12 -2.11
CA SER A 429 -5.26 9.09 -3.15
C SER A 429 -6.50 8.24 -2.97
N ASP A 430 -6.59 7.52 -1.85
CA ASP A 430 -7.73 6.64 -1.53
C ASP A 430 -8.87 7.41 -0.86
N VAL A 431 -8.55 8.50 -0.15
CA VAL A 431 -9.49 9.42 0.51
C VAL A 431 -8.92 10.84 0.47
N HIS A 432 -9.77 11.85 0.29
CA HIS A 432 -9.38 13.26 0.09
C HIS A 432 -9.92 14.21 1.16
N SER A 433 -10.80 13.73 2.04
CA SER A 433 -11.36 14.50 3.16
C SER A 433 -11.75 13.57 4.31
N PHE A 434 -11.87 14.10 5.53
CA PHE A 434 -12.36 13.29 6.65
C PHE A 434 -13.83 12.92 6.47
N LYS A 435 -14.60 13.75 5.75
CA LYS A 435 -15.98 13.41 5.39
C LYS A 435 -16.04 12.12 4.55
N GLU A 436 -15.20 12.00 3.53
CA GLU A 436 -15.11 10.78 2.72
C GLU A 436 -14.68 9.58 3.57
N VAL A 437 -13.73 9.76 4.50
CA VAL A 437 -13.35 8.73 5.48
C VAL A 437 -14.56 8.26 6.27
N ALA A 438 -15.36 9.17 6.84
CA ALA A 438 -16.55 8.81 7.62
C ALA A 438 -17.62 8.11 6.78
N GLU A 439 -17.91 8.60 5.57
CA GLU A 439 -18.85 7.98 4.63
C GLU A 439 -18.43 6.55 4.27
N ARG A 440 -17.12 6.33 4.05
CA ARG A 440 -16.54 5.01 3.79
C ARG A 440 -16.58 4.09 5.02
N ILE A 441 -16.52 4.65 6.22
CA ILE A 441 -16.79 3.92 7.47
C ILE A 441 -18.28 3.59 7.63
N GLY A 442 -19.19 4.28 6.92
CA GLY A 442 -20.63 4.11 7.03
C GLY A 442 -21.30 5.13 7.97
N VAL A 443 -20.64 6.23 8.28
CA VAL A 443 -21.13 7.29 9.18
C VAL A 443 -21.54 8.51 8.37
N GLU A 444 -22.81 8.91 8.51
CA GLU A 444 -23.32 10.13 7.90
C GLU A 444 -22.86 11.38 8.67
N VAL A 445 -22.27 12.33 7.95
CA VAL A 445 -21.86 13.63 8.50
C VAL A 445 -22.91 14.67 8.09
N ALA A 446 -23.60 15.24 9.09
CA ALA A 446 -24.56 16.32 8.85
C ALA A 446 -23.85 17.55 8.24
N LYS A 447 -24.54 18.23 7.31
CA LYS A 447 -24.06 19.47 6.69
C LYS A 447 -24.04 20.64 7.66
#